data_AF-A0A0V0QL51-F1
#
_entry.id   AF-A0A0V0QL51-F1
#
_cell.length_a   1.000
_cell.length_b   1.000
_cell.length_c   1.000
_cell.angle_alpha   90.00
_cell.angle_beta   90.00
_cell.angle_gamma   90.00
#
_symmetry.space_group_name_H-M   'P 1'
#
loop_
_entity.id
_entity.type
_entity.pdbx_description
1 polymer ?
#
loop_
_entity_poly.entity_id
_entity_poly.type
_entity_poly.pdbx_seq_one_letter_code
_entity_poly.pdbx_strand_id
1 'polypeptide(L)'
;MQQKLPEMGSHIMMDFHSIDQEKFNLSNPAQFQEFIEEGLKLTDCNVCDKKATVFDNNRGMTLMYLLSESHISVHTFPESSCMTIDFYNCGENSWKNLISMEEHLFSIFGWENCSSSIMIPRGKKAKFLNMENEQDIQATMSHNIPRVEAKATEKDLPLSDKQFDLRNTVVS
;
A
#
# COMPACT_ATOMS: atom_id res chain seq x y z
N MET A 1 17.86 5.76 29.29
CA MET A 1 16.93 4.62 29.24
C MET A 1 16.47 4.48 27.80
N GLN A 2 16.65 3.32 27.16
CA GLN A 2 16.05 3.08 25.83
C GLN A 2 14.53 3.09 25.99
N GLN A 3 13.84 4.01 25.31
CA GLN A 3 12.37 3.97 25.24
C GLN A 3 11.96 2.69 24.51
N LYS A 4 11.12 1.88 25.16
CA LYS A 4 10.44 0.75 24.53
C LYS A 4 9.41 1.34 23.57
N LEU A 5 9.61 1.17 22.27
CA LEU A 5 8.63 1.58 21.28
C LEU A 5 7.34 0.76 21.45
N PRO A 6 6.16 1.35 21.27
CA PRO A 6 4.90 0.62 21.32
C PRO A 6 4.81 -0.34 20.13
N GLU A 7 4.25 -1.52 20.37
CA GLU A 7 3.91 -2.47 19.31
C GLU A 7 2.67 -1.96 18.58
N MET A 8 2.89 -1.15 17.55
CA MET A 8 1.78 -0.47 16.85
C MET A 8 1.01 -1.42 15.92
N GLY A 9 1.65 -2.50 15.43
CA GLY A 9 1.01 -3.51 14.60
C GLY A 9 1.83 -3.91 13.38
N SER A 10 1.17 -4.29 12.31
CA SER A 10 1.80 -4.70 11.05
C SER A 10 0.97 -4.26 9.84
N HIS A 11 1.65 -3.99 8.73
CA HIS A 11 1.06 -3.47 7.50
C HIS A 11 1.50 -4.33 6.31
N ILE A 12 0.55 -4.88 5.56
CA ILE A 12 0.80 -5.53 4.27
C ILE A 12 0.34 -4.63 3.13
N MET A 13 1.15 -4.56 2.07
CA MET A 13 0.79 -3.91 0.80
C MET A 13 0.92 -4.96 -0.30
N MET A 14 -0.14 -5.13 -1.09
CA MET A 14 -0.24 -6.11 -2.16
C MET A 14 -0.57 -5.44 -3.49
N ASP A 15 0.21 -5.75 -4.52
CA ASP A 15 0.00 -5.24 -5.88
C ASP A 15 -0.38 -6.38 -6.82
N PHE A 16 -1.60 -6.33 -7.34
CA PHE A 16 -2.11 -7.30 -8.28
C PHE A 16 -2.15 -6.74 -9.71
N HIS A 17 -1.82 -7.58 -10.68
CA HIS A 17 -1.87 -7.31 -12.11
C HIS A 17 -2.63 -8.41 -12.84
N SER A 18 -2.83 -8.24 -14.16
CA SER A 18 -3.48 -9.25 -15.00
C SER A 18 -4.86 -9.68 -14.49
N ILE A 19 -5.59 -8.78 -13.83
CA ILE A 19 -6.92 -9.09 -13.30
C ILE A 19 -7.89 -9.35 -14.46
N ASP A 20 -8.56 -10.51 -14.40
CA ASP A 20 -9.61 -10.88 -15.33
C ASP A 20 -10.83 -9.98 -15.13
N GLN A 21 -10.99 -8.98 -16.00
CA GLN A 21 -12.06 -8.00 -15.93
C GLN A 21 -13.44 -8.55 -16.34
N GLU A 22 -13.53 -9.75 -16.91
CA GLU A 22 -14.81 -10.42 -17.13
C GLU A 22 -15.35 -10.99 -15.80
N LYS A 23 -14.44 -11.44 -14.92
CA LYS A 23 -14.77 -11.96 -13.58
C LYS A 23 -14.83 -10.86 -12.51
N PHE A 24 -13.93 -9.89 -12.58
CA PHE A 24 -13.74 -8.85 -11.57
C PHE A 24 -13.94 -7.46 -12.17
N ASN A 25 -15.07 -6.83 -11.86
CA ASN A 25 -15.33 -5.48 -12.29
C ASN A 25 -14.58 -4.50 -11.37
N LEU A 26 -13.43 -4.02 -11.85
CA LEU A 26 -12.55 -3.08 -11.15
C LEU A 26 -13.19 -1.72 -10.85
N SER A 27 -14.40 -1.43 -11.34
CA SER A 27 -15.18 -0.23 -11.03
C SER A 27 -16.44 -0.53 -10.20
N ASN A 28 -16.55 -1.73 -9.62
CA ASN A 28 -17.69 -2.14 -8.79
C ASN A 28 -17.34 -2.19 -7.29
N PRO A 29 -17.67 -1.14 -6.52
CA PRO A 29 -17.44 -1.12 -5.08
C PRO A 29 -18.08 -2.27 -4.32
N ALA A 30 -19.30 -2.67 -4.68
CA ALA A 30 -20.03 -3.68 -3.92
C ALA A 30 -19.32 -5.04 -3.98
N GLN A 31 -18.78 -5.41 -5.16
CA GLN A 31 -18.02 -6.64 -5.33
C GLN A 31 -16.75 -6.64 -4.47
N PHE A 32 -16.03 -5.53 -4.44
CA PHE A 32 -14.80 -5.44 -3.64
C PHE A 32 -15.08 -5.33 -2.14
N GLN A 33 -16.17 -4.68 -1.74
CA GLN A 33 -16.63 -4.67 -0.36
C GLN A 33 -16.92 -6.09 0.13
N GLU A 34 -17.56 -6.93 -0.69
CA GLU A 34 -17.81 -8.33 -0.37
C GLU A 34 -16.49 -9.09 -0.14
N PHE A 35 -15.52 -8.97 -1.04
CA PHE A 35 -14.21 -9.62 -0.89
C PHE A 35 -13.49 -9.19 0.39
N ILE A 36 -13.47 -7.89 0.69
CA ILE A 36 -12.82 -7.37 1.91
C ILE A 36 -13.58 -7.81 3.17
N GLU A 37 -14.91 -7.79 3.15
CA GLU A 37 -15.73 -8.19 4.29
C GLU A 37 -15.66 -9.69 4.57
N GLU A 38 -15.52 -10.53 3.54
CA GLU A 38 -15.23 -11.96 3.72
C GLU A 38 -13.86 -12.19 4.37
N GLY A 39 -12.83 -11.47 3.92
CA GLY A 39 -11.51 -11.54 4.54
C GLY A 39 -11.53 -11.05 6.00
N LEU A 40 -12.26 -9.97 6.28
CA LEU A 40 -12.40 -9.42 7.63
C LEU A 40 -13.06 -10.41 8.61
N LYS A 41 -13.96 -11.29 8.15
CA LYS A 41 -14.55 -12.35 8.98
C LYS A 41 -13.52 -13.38 9.49
N LEU A 42 -12.34 -13.46 8.86
CA LEU A 42 -11.23 -14.32 9.27
C LEU A 42 -10.34 -13.66 10.32
N THR A 43 -10.58 -12.39 10.62
CA THR A 43 -9.81 -11.57 11.55
C THR A 43 -10.65 -11.19 12.76
N ASP A 44 -10.02 -10.64 13.79
CA ASP A 44 -10.70 -9.99 14.92
C ASP A 44 -10.83 -8.46 14.74
N CYS A 45 -10.71 -7.96 13.51
CA CYS A 45 -10.80 -6.54 13.22
C CYS A 45 -12.20 -5.98 13.40
N ASN A 46 -12.30 -4.79 13.98
CA ASN A 46 -13.54 -4.03 14.07
C ASN A 46 -13.57 -2.92 13.01
N VAL A 47 -14.63 -2.92 12.18
CA VAL A 47 -14.87 -1.87 11.17
C VAL A 47 -15.59 -0.70 11.84
N CYS A 48 -14.97 0.47 11.82
CA CYS A 48 -15.56 1.72 12.31
C CYS A 48 -16.37 2.43 11.23
N ASP A 49 -15.87 2.45 10.00
CA ASP A 49 -16.53 3.08 8.85
C ASP A 49 -16.03 2.47 7.53
N LYS A 50 -16.77 2.66 6.45
CA LYS A 50 -16.35 2.30 5.09
C LYS A 50 -16.83 3.31 4.06
N LYS A 51 -15.98 3.64 3.11
CA LYS A 51 -16.30 4.55 2.01
C LYS A 51 -15.73 4.06 0.70
N ALA A 52 -16.53 4.14 -0.35
CA ALA A 52 -16.08 3.91 -1.72
C ALA A 52 -16.32 5.17 -2.56
N THR A 53 -15.41 5.44 -3.49
CA THR A 53 -15.54 6.48 -4.51
C THR A 53 -15.13 5.88 -5.84
N VAL A 54 -16.05 5.89 -6.81
CA VAL A 54 -15.78 5.54 -8.21
C VAL A 54 -15.48 6.84 -8.94
N PHE A 55 -14.41 6.87 -9.72
CA PHE A 55 -14.01 8.06 -10.44
C PHE A 55 -14.58 8.08 -11.87
N ASP A 56 -14.98 9.28 -12.33
CA ASP A 56 -15.55 9.47 -13.66
C ASP A 56 -14.59 9.06 -14.79
N ASN A 57 -15.17 8.68 -15.94
CA ASN A 57 -14.48 8.28 -17.18
C ASN A 57 -13.73 6.93 -17.12
N ASN A 58 -14.32 5.88 -16.53
CA ASN A 58 -13.77 4.50 -16.51
C ASN A 58 -12.40 4.35 -15.81
N ARG A 59 -12.11 5.09 -14.74
CA ARG A 59 -10.74 5.17 -14.20
C ARG A 59 -10.46 4.36 -12.94
N GLY A 60 -11.43 3.60 -12.46
CA GLY A 60 -11.30 2.80 -11.25
C GLY A 60 -11.90 3.45 -10.02
N MET A 61 -11.56 2.91 -8.86
CA MET A 61 -12.16 3.31 -7.60
C MET A 61 -11.14 3.33 -6.47
N THR A 62 -11.50 4.07 -5.42
CA THR A 62 -10.88 3.94 -4.11
C THR A 62 -11.92 3.43 -3.13
N LEU A 63 -11.59 2.35 -2.43
CA LEU A 63 -12.35 1.79 -1.32
C LEU A 63 -11.51 1.87 -0.05
N MET A 64 -12.11 2.36 1.03
CA MET A 64 -11.45 2.56 2.31
C MET A 64 -12.31 1.99 3.43
N TYR A 65 -11.73 1.10 4.24
CA TYR A 65 -12.27 0.70 5.54
C TYR A 65 -11.45 1.36 6.63
N LEU A 66 -12.13 2.11 7.50
CA LEU A 66 -11.57 2.58 8.74
C LEU A 66 -11.75 1.47 9.79
N LEU A 67 -10.65 0.98 10.33
CA LEU A 67 -10.64 0.01 11.42
C LEU A 67 -10.29 0.73 12.73
N SER A 68 -10.52 0.09 13.88
CA SER A 68 -10.04 0.63 15.17
C SER A 68 -8.52 0.85 15.10
N GLU A 69 -8.11 2.12 14.99
CA GLU A 69 -6.71 2.59 14.91
C GLU A 69 -5.91 2.15 13.67
N SER A 70 -6.56 1.63 12.62
CA SER A 70 -5.88 1.12 11.40
C SER A 70 -6.79 1.19 10.15
N HIS A 71 -6.46 0.52 9.04
CA HIS A 71 -7.24 0.67 7.79
C HIS A 71 -7.03 -0.44 6.75
N ILE A 72 -7.97 -0.55 5.81
CA ILE A 72 -7.80 -1.28 4.54
C ILE A 72 -8.11 -0.34 3.38
N SER A 73 -7.14 -0.05 2.50
CA SER A 73 -7.36 0.66 1.24
C SER A 73 -7.28 -0.27 0.05
N VAL A 74 -8.13 -0.01 -0.94
CA VAL A 74 -8.07 -0.63 -2.26
C VAL A 74 -8.10 0.48 -3.30
N HIS A 75 -7.16 0.44 -4.23
CA HIS A 75 -7.13 1.30 -5.41
C HIS A 75 -7.15 0.42 -6.65
N THR A 76 -8.04 0.69 -7.60
CA THR A 76 -8.13 -0.07 -8.84
C THR A 76 -7.77 0.77 -10.05
N PHE A 77 -7.22 0.12 -11.08
CA PHE A 77 -6.77 0.71 -12.34
C PHE A 77 -7.29 -0.14 -13.51
N PRO A 78 -8.58 -0.01 -13.89
CA PRO A 78 -9.20 -0.79 -14.96
C PRO A 78 -8.46 -0.72 -16.30
N GLU A 79 -7.85 0.41 -16.62
CA GLU A 79 -7.08 0.62 -17.85
C GLU A 79 -5.84 -0.28 -17.96
N SER A 80 -5.32 -0.76 -16.83
CA SER A 80 -4.14 -1.62 -16.77
C SER A 80 -4.44 -3.01 -16.21
N SER A 81 -5.73 -3.33 -15.93
CA SER A 81 -6.12 -4.56 -15.22
C SER A 81 -5.37 -4.76 -13.90
N CYS A 82 -5.14 -3.69 -13.14
CA CYS A 82 -4.37 -3.71 -11.90
C CYS A 82 -5.16 -3.20 -10.70
N MET A 83 -4.70 -3.56 -9.51
CA MET A 83 -5.16 -2.97 -8.25
C MET A 83 -4.09 -3.09 -7.16
N THR A 84 -4.15 -2.19 -6.20
CA THR A 84 -3.30 -2.22 -5.00
C THR A 84 -4.19 -2.32 -3.77
N ILE A 85 -3.76 -3.11 -2.79
CA ILE A 85 -4.47 -3.32 -1.54
C ILE A 85 -3.49 -3.13 -0.38
N ASP A 86 -3.83 -2.22 0.53
CA ASP A 86 -3.12 -2.02 1.79
C ASP A 86 -3.99 -2.55 2.92
N PHE A 87 -3.42 -3.35 3.80
CA PHE A 87 -4.07 -3.73 5.06
C PHE A 87 -3.12 -3.47 6.23
N TYR A 88 -3.41 -2.39 6.94
CA TYR A 88 -2.78 -2.07 8.20
C TYR A 88 -3.68 -2.60 9.33
N ASN A 89 -3.11 -3.36 10.25
CA ASN A 89 -3.79 -3.77 11.47
C ASN A 89 -2.94 -3.50 12.71
N CYS A 90 -3.58 -2.99 13.76
CA CYS A 90 -2.99 -2.73 15.07
C CYS A 90 -3.19 -3.90 16.03
N GLY A 91 -2.33 -3.98 17.05
CA GLY A 91 -2.44 -4.94 18.15
C GLY A 91 -1.65 -6.24 17.96
N GLU A 92 -1.74 -7.11 18.97
CA GLU A 92 -0.92 -8.32 19.11
C GLU A 92 -1.22 -9.36 18.01
N ASN A 93 -2.46 -9.40 17.51
CA ASN A 93 -2.90 -10.34 16.47
C ASN A 93 -2.63 -9.85 15.04
N SER A 94 -1.99 -8.68 14.87
CA SER A 94 -1.84 -8.03 13.57
C SER A 94 -1.20 -8.93 12.50
N TRP A 95 -0.14 -9.66 12.82
CA TRP A 95 0.49 -10.61 11.89
C TRP A 95 -0.44 -11.73 11.44
N LYS A 96 -1.20 -12.30 12.37
CA LYS A 96 -2.15 -13.37 12.07
C LYS A 96 -3.25 -12.84 11.14
N ASN A 97 -3.79 -11.67 11.45
CA ASN A 97 -4.83 -11.04 10.64
C ASN A 97 -4.34 -10.74 9.22
N LEU A 98 -3.13 -10.20 9.08
CA LEU A 98 -2.51 -9.94 7.78
C LEU A 98 -2.39 -11.20 6.93
N ILE A 99 -1.88 -12.30 7.50
CA ILE A 99 -1.74 -13.58 6.79
C ILE A 99 -3.11 -14.12 6.35
N SER A 100 -4.11 -14.08 7.24
CA SER A 100 -5.46 -14.54 6.90
C SER A 100 -6.10 -13.72 5.77
N MET A 101 -5.88 -12.39 5.75
CA MET A 101 -6.36 -11.53 4.67
C MET A 101 -5.58 -11.80 3.36
N GLU A 102 -4.27 -11.93 3.43
CA GLU A 102 -3.42 -12.23 2.27
C GLU A 102 -3.83 -13.55 1.61
N GLU A 103 -3.92 -14.63 2.38
CA GLU A 103 -4.35 -15.95 1.88
C GLU A 103 -5.74 -15.90 1.23
N HIS A 104 -6.68 -15.16 1.85
CA HIS A 104 -8.02 -14.95 1.32
C HIS A 104 -7.99 -14.24 -0.03
N LEU A 105 -7.30 -13.09 -0.13
CA LEU A 105 -7.24 -12.31 -1.36
C LEU A 105 -6.50 -13.08 -2.47
N PHE A 106 -5.44 -13.81 -2.14
CA PHE A 106 -4.74 -14.65 -3.11
C PHE A 106 -5.59 -15.82 -3.61
N SER A 107 -6.49 -16.37 -2.78
CA SER A 107 -7.43 -17.40 -3.22
C SER A 107 -8.46 -16.88 -4.24
N ILE A 108 -8.77 -15.58 -4.19
CA ILE A 108 -9.73 -14.92 -5.11
C ILE A 108 -9.02 -14.51 -6.40
N PHE A 109 -7.92 -13.76 -6.26
CA PHE A 109 -7.27 -13.07 -7.38
C PHE A 109 -6.14 -13.85 -8.03
N GLY A 110 -5.70 -14.97 -7.43
CA GLY A 110 -4.60 -15.79 -7.92
C GLY A 110 -3.26 -15.32 -7.39
N TRP A 111 -2.46 -16.26 -6.88
CA TRP A 111 -1.10 -15.99 -6.38
C TRP A 111 -0.18 -15.54 -7.51
N GLU A 112 -0.40 -16.07 -8.71
CA GLU A 112 0.35 -15.76 -9.94
C GLU A 112 0.14 -14.32 -10.44
N ASN A 113 -0.90 -13.65 -9.95
CA ASN A 113 -1.26 -12.28 -10.33
C ASN A 113 -0.75 -11.25 -9.33
N CYS A 114 -0.10 -11.67 -8.24
CA CYS A 114 0.47 -10.79 -7.24
C CYS A 114 1.94 -10.48 -7.55
N SER A 115 2.22 -9.26 -8.01
CA SER A 115 3.59 -8.80 -8.33
C SER A 115 4.41 -8.44 -7.09
N SER A 116 3.74 -8.04 -6.00
CA SER A 116 4.38 -7.56 -4.79
C SER A 116 3.50 -7.87 -3.58
N SER A 117 4.08 -8.47 -2.54
CA SER A 117 3.50 -8.54 -1.21
C SER A 117 4.59 -8.15 -0.21
N ILE A 118 4.43 -6.98 0.42
CA ILE A 118 5.42 -6.42 1.34
C ILE A 118 4.76 -6.26 2.70
N MET A 119 5.26 -6.99 3.69
CA MET A 119 4.85 -6.84 5.09
C MET A 119 5.86 -6.00 5.88
N ILE A 120 5.37 -5.00 6.60
CA ILE A 120 6.17 -4.08 7.40
C ILE A 120 5.67 -4.06 8.85
N PRO A 121 6.53 -4.32 9.85
CA PRO A 121 6.19 -4.05 11.24
C PRO A 121 6.03 -2.54 11.48
N ARG A 122 4.95 -2.15 12.15
CA ARG A 122 4.69 -0.76 12.56
C ARG A 122 5.06 -0.61 14.04
N GLY A 123 5.80 0.46 14.36
CA GLY A 123 6.28 0.70 15.73
C GLY A 123 7.58 -0.01 16.12
N LYS A 124 8.32 -0.59 15.17
CA LYS A 124 9.71 -1.07 15.42
C LYS A 124 10.73 0.01 15.07
N LYS A 125 11.89 0.00 15.74
CA LYS A 125 12.98 0.95 15.46
C LYS A 125 13.38 0.84 13.99
N ALA A 126 13.42 1.96 13.28
CA ALA A 126 13.99 1.99 11.95
C ALA A 126 15.46 1.55 12.02
N LYS A 127 15.91 0.67 11.10
CA LYS A 127 17.31 0.21 11.06
C LYS A 127 18.32 1.36 11.03
N PHE A 128 17.94 2.50 10.45
CA PHE A 128 18.75 3.73 10.38
C PHE A 128 18.99 4.42 11.74
N LEU A 129 18.23 4.07 12.79
CA LEU A 129 18.40 4.63 14.14
C LEU A 129 19.35 3.80 15.01
N ASN A 130 19.98 2.74 14.47
CA ASN A 130 21.00 1.94 15.15
C ASN A 130 22.43 2.31 14.70
N MET A 131 22.69 3.56 14.34
CA MET A 131 24.07 4.04 14.18
C MET A 131 24.57 4.62 15.51
N GLU A 132 24.80 3.76 16.50
CA GLU A 132 25.59 4.15 17.68
C GLU A 132 27.11 3.96 17.46
N ASN A 133 27.54 3.36 16.32
CA ASN A 133 28.95 3.21 15.96
C ASN A 133 29.21 3.59 14.49
N GLU A 134 30.20 4.47 14.26
CA GLU A 134 30.65 4.93 12.93
C GLU A 134 31.13 3.80 12.01
N GLN A 135 31.54 2.65 12.57
CA GLN A 135 32.04 1.51 11.80
C GLN A 135 30.95 0.78 10.98
N ASP A 136 29.70 0.76 11.48
CA ASP A 136 28.58 0.11 10.78
C ASP A 136 28.07 0.93 9.58
N ILE A 137 28.31 2.24 9.60
CA ILE A 137 28.02 3.17 8.51
C ILE A 137 28.92 2.87 7.31
N GLN A 138 30.22 2.61 7.55
CA GLN A 138 31.17 2.29 6.48
C GLN A 138 30.92 0.91 5.86
N ALA A 139 30.43 -0.05 6.64
CA ALA A 139 30.12 -1.40 6.15
C ALA A 139 28.85 -1.48 5.29
N THR A 140 27.90 -0.56 5.46
CA THR A 140 26.70 -0.46 4.61
C THR A 140 26.94 0.37 3.35
N MET A 141 27.86 1.35 3.40
CA MET A 141 28.33 2.11 2.24
C MET A 141 29.20 1.30 1.27
N SER A 142 29.67 0.11 1.66
CA SER A 142 30.48 -0.77 0.80
C SER A 142 29.65 -1.72 -0.07
N HIS A 143 28.36 -1.87 0.20
CA HIS A 143 27.42 -2.56 -0.69
C HIS A 143 26.66 -1.53 -1.51
N ASN A 144 27.38 -0.89 -2.44
CA ASN A 144 26.86 0.09 -3.39
C ASN A 144 25.72 -0.53 -4.24
N ILE A 145 24.48 -0.11 -3.99
CA ILE A 145 23.54 0.11 -5.09
C ILE A 145 24.06 1.36 -5.80
N PRO A 146 24.43 1.30 -7.09
CA PRO A 146 24.96 2.47 -7.77
C PRO A 146 23.86 3.52 -7.83
N ARG A 147 24.01 4.58 -7.02
CA ARG A 147 23.28 5.82 -7.19
C ARG A 147 23.78 6.40 -8.51
N VAL A 148 22.97 6.31 -9.57
CA VAL A 148 23.22 7.09 -10.78
C VAL A 148 23.09 8.55 -10.36
N GLU A 149 24.23 9.20 -10.13
CA GLU A 149 24.27 10.65 -9.99
C GLU A 149 23.87 11.23 -11.35
N ALA A 150 22.63 11.74 -11.42
CA ALA A 150 22.24 12.63 -12.50
C ALA A 150 23.13 13.87 -12.42
N LYS A 151 24.21 13.88 -13.21
CA LYS A 151 24.88 15.12 -13.58
C LYS A 151 23.93 15.88 -14.49
N ALA A 152 23.15 16.79 -13.90
CA ALA A 152 22.52 17.85 -14.66
C ALA A 152 23.65 18.72 -15.23
N THR A 153 23.97 18.54 -16.51
CA THR A 153 24.67 19.56 -17.28
C THR A 153 23.63 20.57 -17.73
N GLU A 154 23.75 21.81 -17.27
CA GLU A 154 23.06 22.97 -17.86
C GLU A 154 23.45 23.10 -19.34
N LYS A 155 22.71 22.43 -20.21
CA LYS A 155 22.49 22.75 -21.62
C LYS A 155 21.50 21.72 -22.17
N ASP A 156 20.49 22.22 -22.86
CA ASP A 156 19.45 21.48 -23.60
C ASP A 156 18.20 21.07 -22.79
N LEU A 157 17.49 22.07 -22.25
CA LEU A 157 16.02 21.99 -22.15
C LEU A 157 15.39 22.86 -23.24
N PRO A 158 14.60 22.30 -24.18
CA PRO A 158 13.61 23.09 -24.87
C PRO A 158 12.46 23.39 -23.89
N LEU A 159 12.33 24.67 -23.56
CA LEU A 159 11.14 25.24 -22.94
C LEU A 159 9.90 24.88 -23.77
N SER A 160 8.91 24.25 -23.14
CA SER A 160 7.53 24.48 -23.52
C SER A 160 6.64 24.43 -22.27
N ASP A 161 5.98 25.54 -22.04
CA ASP A 161 5.15 25.85 -20.89
C ASP A 161 3.89 24.98 -20.84
N LYS A 162 3.76 24.13 -19.83
CA LYS A 162 2.46 23.81 -19.20
C LYS A 162 2.65 23.62 -17.70
N GLN A 163 2.38 24.68 -16.97
CA GLN A 163 2.33 24.74 -15.51
C GLN A 163 1.16 23.85 -15.03
N PHE A 164 1.47 22.68 -14.45
CA PHE A 164 0.46 21.85 -13.78
C PHE A 164 0.35 22.35 -12.32
N ASP A 165 -0.63 23.22 -12.07
CA ASP A 165 -0.89 23.78 -10.74
C ASP A 165 -1.62 22.74 -9.87
N LEU A 166 -0.90 22.18 -8.89
CA LEU A 166 -1.41 21.21 -7.91
C LEU A 166 -2.16 21.86 -6.73
N ARG A 167 -2.66 23.09 -6.85
CA ARG A 167 -3.28 23.83 -5.73
C ARG A 167 -4.76 24.18 -5.89
N ASN A 168 -5.54 23.41 -6.64
CA ASN A 168 -7.01 23.56 -6.58
C ASN A 168 -7.74 22.22 -6.72
N THR A 169 -7.83 21.49 -5.60
CA THR A 169 -8.99 20.63 -5.34
C THR A 169 -9.49 20.97 -3.93
N VAL A 170 -10.15 22.11 -3.83
CA VAL A 170 -11.00 22.42 -2.68
C VAL A 170 -12.23 21.52 -2.80
N VAL A 171 -12.50 20.82 -1.70
CA VAL A 171 -13.70 20.07 -1.42
C VAL A 171 -14.94 20.88 -1.79
N SER A 172 -15.80 20.33 -2.64
CA SER A 172 -17.20 20.73 -2.79
C SER A 172 -18.05 19.48 -2.79
#